data_AF-A0A494W868-F1
#
_entry.id   AF-A0A494W868-F1
#
_cell.length_a   1.000
_cell.length_b   1.000
_cell.length_c   1.000
_cell.angle_alpha   90.00
_cell.angle_beta   90.00
_cell.angle_gamma   90.00
#
_symmetry.space_group_name_H-M   'P 1'
#
loop_
_entity.id
_entity.type
_entity.pdbx_description
1 polymer ?
#
loop_
_entity_poly.entity_id
_entity_poly.type
_entity_poly.pdbx_seq_one_letter_code
_entity_poly.pdbx_strand_id
1 'polypeptide(L)'
;MEAARAEIEGTTAFRLEIDRAGMPQRCIVTISSGSASLDNATCDKLMVRARFTIPKDARGRSVSDIYNGRITWRLPDADAPAQLPSIPHIMKVTFYVNPDGTTSDCSATLNDVEPGPSEICAAQVLGRHFPIQTDASGKPVRQKLRMVMGIEKASD
;
A
#
# COMPACT_ATOMS: atom_id res chain seq x y z
N MET A 1 7.37 -10.24 17.15
CA MET A 1 7.05 -9.03 16.36
C MET A 1 8.09 -7.99 16.71
N GLU A 2 9.12 -7.80 15.87
CA GLU A 2 10.08 -6.69 16.02
C GLU A 2 10.92 -6.59 14.74
N ALA A 3 10.36 -5.99 13.68
CA ALA A 3 11.09 -5.78 12.43
C ALA A 3 10.66 -4.53 11.67
N ALA A 4 9.92 -3.62 12.33
CA ALA A 4 9.45 -2.37 11.71
C ALA A 4 10.21 -1.12 12.21
N ARG A 5 11.25 -1.28 13.04
CA ARG A 5 11.91 -0.15 13.72
C ARG A 5 13.42 -0.25 13.92
N ALA A 6 14.07 -1.21 13.28
CA ALA A 6 15.51 -1.12 13.11
C ALA A 6 15.73 -0.42 11.76
N GLU A 7 16.53 0.63 11.72
CA GLU A 7 16.97 1.31 10.49
C GLU A 7 17.95 0.41 9.73
N ILE A 8 17.49 -0.78 9.34
CA ILE A 8 18.33 -1.84 8.76
C ILE A 8 18.12 -1.92 7.27
N GLU A 9 19.18 -1.62 6.55
CA GLU A 9 19.33 -1.88 5.13
C GLU A 9 20.32 -3.01 4.89
N GLY A 10 20.29 -3.55 3.68
CA GLY A 10 21.30 -4.51 3.24
C GLY A 10 20.81 -5.38 2.11
N THR A 11 21.73 -6.13 1.53
CA THR A 11 21.44 -7.01 0.39
C THR A 11 21.62 -8.46 0.79
N THR A 12 20.54 -9.25 0.76
CA THR A 12 20.59 -10.70 0.96
C THR A 12 20.69 -11.38 -0.41
N ALA A 13 21.71 -12.20 -0.64
CA ALA A 13 21.76 -13.12 -1.78
C ALA A 13 21.20 -14.48 -1.38
N PHE A 14 20.44 -15.11 -2.28
CA PHE A 14 19.75 -16.35 -1.98
C PHE A 14 19.72 -17.29 -3.19
N ARG A 15 19.45 -18.56 -2.90
CA ARG A 15 19.13 -19.62 -3.84
C ARG A 15 17.79 -20.25 -3.49
N LEU A 16 16.91 -20.37 -4.47
CA LEU A 16 15.65 -21.10 -4.39
C LEU A 16 15.75 -22.43 -5.12
N GLU A 17 15.19 -23.47 -4.52
CA GLU A 17 14.88 -24.73 -5.18
C GLU A 17 13.38 -24.71 -5.50
N ILE A 18 13.03 -24.88 -6.77
CA ILE A 18 11.67 -24.70 -7.29
C ILE A 18 11.17 -26.03 -7.84
N ASP A 19 9.94 -26.41 -7.49
CA ASP A 19 9.34 -27.63 -7.99
C ASP A 19 8.83 -27.51 -9.44
N ARG A 20 8.29 -28.62 -9.94
CA ARG A 20 7.73 -28.72 -11.30
C ARG A 20 6.45 -27.91 -11.50
N ALA A 21 5.82 -27.42 -10.43
CA ALA A 21 4.65 -26.56 -10.47
C ALA A 21 5.03 -25.07 -10.43
N GLY A 22 6.32 -24.74 -10.31
CA GLY A 22 6.78 -23.35 -10.25
C GLY A 22 6.73 -22.75 -8.84
N MET A 23 6.60 -23.60 -7.82
CA MET A 23 6.52 -23.18 -6.43
C MET A 23 7.89 -23.37 -5.75
N PRO A 24 8.39 -22.36 -5.02
CA PRO A 24 9.62 -22.52 -4.26
C PRO A 24 9.40 -23.50 -3.10
N GLN A 25 10.29 -24.49 -2.99
CA GLN A 25 10.26 -25.54 -1.96
C GLN A 25 11.33 -25.34 -0.89
N ARG A 26 12.42 -24.64 -1.23
CA ARG A 26 13.49 -24.32 -0.29
C ARG A 26 14.12 -22.99 -0.63
N CYS A 27 14.43 -22.20 0.39
CA CYS A 27 15.23 -20.99 0.29
C CYS A 27 16.51 -21.14 1.12
N ILE A 28 17.64 -20.75 0.53
CA ILE A 28 18.96 -20.79 1.14
C ILE A 28 19.58 -19.42 0.97
N VAL A 29 19.93 -18.75 2.07
CA VAL A 29 20.73 -17.54 2.02
C VAL A 29 22.17 -17.92 1.68
N THR A 30 22.70 -17.35 0.61
CA THR A 30 24.06 -17.59 0.11
C THR A 30 25.03 -16.48 0.50
N ILE A 31 24.52 -15.25 0.68
CA ILE A 31 25.25 -14.12 1.26
C ILE A 31 24.29 -13.36 2.16
N SER A 32 24.64 -13.22 3.43
CA SER A 32 23.86 -12.48 4.42
C SER A 32 23.88 -10.97 4.13
N SER A 33 22.78 -10.28 4.42
CA SER A 33 22.74 -8.82 4.41
C SER A 33 23.46 -8.16 5.59
N GLY A 34 24.02 -8.95 6.51
CA GLY A 34 24.52 -8.48 7.80
C GLY A 34 23.43 -8.38 8.88
N SER A 35 22.20 -8.79 8.58
CA SER A 35 21.08 -8.79 9.52
C SER A 35 20.22 -10.06 9.39
N ALA A 36 20.14 -10.82 10.47
CA ALA A 36 19.34 -12.05 10.51
C ALA A 36 17.84 -11.79 10.25
N SER A 37 17.31 -10.62 10.63
CA SER A 37 15.91 -10.30 10.38
C SER A 37 15.64 -10.05 8.89
N LEU A 38 16.55 -9.40 8.17
CA LEU A 38 16.42 -9.20 6.72
C LEU A 38 16.60 -10.51 5.95
N ASP A 39 17.54 -11.35 6.39
CA ASP A 39 17.79 -12.66 5.79
C ASP A 39 16.57 -13.59 5.94
N ASN A 40 16.02 -13.68 7.15
CA ASN A 40 14.81 -14.47 7.41
C ASN A 40 13.61 -13.91 6.62
N ALA A 41 13.40 -12.59 6.65
CA ALA A 41 12.30 -11.96 5.92
C ALA A 41 12.43 -12.16 4.40
N THR A 42 13.64 -12.23 3.86
CA THR A 42 13.90 -12.52 2.45
C THR A 42 13.34 -13.89 2.09
N CYS A 43 13.75 -14.93 2.82
CA CYS A 43 13.28 -16.28 2.54
C CYS A 43 11.78 -16.43 2.81
N ASP A 44 11.25 -15.95 3.93
CA ASP A 44 9.84 -16.06 4.27
C ASP A 44 8.94 -15.44 3.19
N LYS A 45 9.30 -14.24 2.69
CA LYS A 45 8.51 -13.57 1.65
C LYS A 45 8.62 -14.28 0.31
N LEU A 46 9.81 -14.75 -0.08
CA LEU A 46 10.01 -15.47 -1.33
C LEU A 46 9.21 -16.78 -1.35
N MET A 47 9.25 -17.55 -0.26
CA MET A 47 8.51 -18.81 -0.15
C MET A 47 7.00 -18.63 -0.33
N VAL A 48 6.44 -17.53 0.20
CA VAL A 48 4.99 -17.27 0.10
C VAL A 48 4.60 -16.66 -1.26
N ARG A 49 5.39 -15.71 -1.78
CA ARG A 49 4.97 -14.83 -2.90
C ARG A 49 5.56 -15.23 -4.26
N ALA A 50 6.74 -15.84 -4.31
CA ALA A 50 7.41 -16.10 -5.57
C ALA A 50 6.71 -17.23 -6.35
N ARG A 51 6.54 -17.02 -7.65
CA ARG A 51 5.95 -17.97 -8.58
C ARG A 51 6.79 -17.97 -9.86
N PHE A 52 7.10 -19.15 -10.38
CA PHE A 52 8.00 -19.31 -11.51
C PHE A 52 7.35 -20.08 -12.65
N THR A 53 7.69 -19.69 -13.87
CA THR A 53 7.37 -20.48 -15.07
C THR A 53 8.49 -21.47 -15.30
N ILE A 54 8.17 -22.76 -15.30
CA ILE A 54 9.17 -23.84 -15.27
C ILE A 54 9.51 -24.34 -16.69
N PRO A 55 10.80 -24.60 -16.99
CA PRO A 55 11.20 -25.21 -18.25
C PRO A 55 10.66 -26.65 -18.39
N LYS A 56 10.40 -27.05 -19.63
CA LYS A 56 10.00 -28.42 -19.99
C LYS A 56 11.18 -29.18 -20.58
N ASP A 57 11.28 -30.47 -20.28
CA ASP A 57 12.26 -31.37 -20.89
C ASP A 57 11.93 -31.67 -22.37
N ALA A 58 12.82 -32.38 -23.06
CA ALA A 58 12.62 -32.81 -24.45
C ALA A 58 11.38 -33.69 -24.67
N ARG A 59 10.74 -34.17 -23.60
CA ARG A 59 9.49 -34.95 -23.62
C ARG A 59 8.27 -34.12 -23.18
N GLY A 60 8.43 -32.81 -23.00
CA GLY A 60 7.37 -31.88 -22.63
C GLY A 60 7.00 -31.85 -21.14
N ARG A 61 7.79 -32.48 -20.26
CA ARG A 61 7.50 -32.56 -18.82
C ARG A 61 8.19 -31.43 -18.07
N SER A 62 7.48 -30.77 -17.15
CA SER A 62 8.08 -29.77 -16.26
C SER A 62 9.14 -30.41 -15.37
N VAL A 63 10.30 -29.74 -15.22
CA VAL A 63 11.42 -30.20 -14.38
C VAL A 63 11.67 -29.22 -13.23
N SER A 64 12.15 -29.70 -12.08
CA SER A 64 12.53 -28.80 -10.98
C SER A 64 13.66 -27.87 -11.41
N ASP A 65 13.68 -26.65 -10.90
CA ASP A 65 14.64 -25.62 -11.30
C ASP A 65 15.29 -24.94 -10.09
N ILE A 66 16.40 -24.24 -10.32
CA ILE A 66 17.13 -23.47 -9.32
C ILE A 66 17.18 -22.01 -9.76
N TYR A 67 16.80 -21.12 -8.85
CA TYR A 67 16.88 -19.68 -9.08
C TYR A 67 17.82 -19.02 -8.08
N ASN A 68 18.77 -18.22 -8.56
CA ASN A 68 19.65 -17.43 -7.71
C ASN A 68 19.30 -15.94 -7.88
N GLY A 69 19.21 -15.23 -6.76
CA GLY A 69 18.81 -13.83 -6.77
C GLY A 69 19.39 -13.03 -5.61
N ARG A 70 19.10 -11.73 -5.62
CA ARG A 70 19.43 -10.80 -4.53
C ARG A 70 18.22 -9.94 -4.22
N ILE A 71 17.93 -9.73 -2.94
CA ILE A 71 16.97 -8.73 -2.48
C ILE A 71 17.75 -7.63 -1.76
N THR A 72 17.55 -6.39 -2.19
CA THR A 72 18.09 -5.20 -1.50
C THR A 72 16.98 -4.59 -0.67
N TRP A 73 17.19 -4.54 0.64
CA TRP A 73 16.34 -3.84 1.59
C TRP A 73 16.86 -2.41 1.72
N ARG A 74 16.01 -1.44 1.38
CA ARG A 74 16.28 -0.02 1.49
C ARG A 74 15.23 0.63 2.39
N LEU A 75 15.68 1.55 3.22
CA LEU A 75 14.83 2.52 3.86
C LEU A 75 14.42 3.55 2.81
N PRO A 76 13.24 4.18 2.98
CA PRO A 76 12.91 5.36 2.21
C PRO A 76 13.98 6.43 2.46
N ASP A 77 14.51 7.02 1.40
CA ASP A 77 15.43 8.16 1.49
C ASP A 77 14.77 9.27 2.32
N ALA A 78 15.27 9.51 3.53
CA ALA A 78 14.72 10.54 4.43
C ALA A 78 14.85 11.96 3.82
N ASP A 79 15.84 12.14 2.94
CA ASP A 79 16.13 13.38 2.22
C ASP A 79 15.59 13.39 0.79
N ALA A 80 14.88 12.35 0.35
CA ALA A 80 14.16 12.44 -0.92
C ALA A 80 13.17 13.60 -0.80
N PRO A 81 13.17 14.55 -1.75
CA PRO A 81 12.19 15.62 -1.74
C PRO A 81 10.82 14.97 -1.64
N ALA A 82 10.00 15.43 -0.68
CA ALA A 82 8.65 14.93 -0.51
C ALA A 82 8.01 14.89 -1.89
N GLN A 83 7.81 13.68 -2.41
CA GLN A 83 7.23 13.51 -3.72
C GLN A 83 5.80 14.02 -3.58
N LEU A 84 5.59 15.27 -4.00
CA LEU A 84 4.25 15.81 -4.08
C LEU A 84 3.46 14.84 -4.96
N PRO A 85 2.25 14.46 -4.55
CA PRO A 85 1.43 13.67 -5.42
C PRO A 85 1.24 14.40 -6.76
N SER A 86 1.12 13.64 -7.84
CA SER A 86 0.96 14.20 -9.19
C SER A 86 -0.10 15.30 -9.20
N ILE A 87 0.26 16.49 -9.68
CA ILE A 87 -0.62 17.66 -9.78
C ILE A 87 -1.41 17.57 -11.10
N PRO A 88 -2.72 17.85 -11.12
CA PRO A 88 -3.55 18.28 -9.99
C PRO A 88 -3.76 17.17 -8.97
N HIS A 89 -3.73 17.49 -7.68
CA HIS A 89 -4.08 16.57 -6.60
C HIS A 89 -5.39 17.03 -5.97
N ILE A 90 -6.51 16.75 -6.63
CA ILE A 90 -7.85 17.20 -6.23
C ILE A 90 -8.61 16.02 -5.66
N MET A 91 -8.83 16.05 -4.36
CA MET A 91 -9.65 15.10 -3.63
C MET A 91 -11.05 15.68 -3.43
N LYS A 92 -12.08 14.94 -3.84
CA LYS A 92 -13.49 15.27 -3.57
C LYS A 92 -14.08 14.23 -2.65
N VAL A 93 -14.55 14.62 -1.48
CA VAL A 93 -15.16 13.73 -0.49
C VAL A 93 -16.62 14.09 -0.32
N THR A 94 -17.51 13.14 -0.60
CA THR A 94 -18.95 13.29 -0.40
C THR A 94 -19.39 12.44 0.78
N PHE A 95 -20.09 13.01 1.74
CA PHE A 95 -20.55 12.30 2.94
C PHE A 95 -21.80 12.96 3.51
N TYR A 96 -22.44 12.31 4.48
CA TYR A 96 -23.55 12.89 5.23
C TYR A 96 -23.12 13.24 6.65
N VAL A 97 -23.65 14.35 7.16
CA VAL A 97 -23.69 14.65 8.60
C VAL A 97 -25.11 14.39 9.07
N ASN A 98 -25.22 13.55 10.09
CA ASN A 98 -26.49 13.15 10.68
C ASN A 98 -26.95 14.14 11.77
N PRO A 99 -28.24 14.16 12.12
CA PRO A 99 -28.79 15.01 13.19
C PRO A 99 -28.12 14.87 14.56
N ASP A 100 -27.48 13.74 14.82
CA ASP A 100 -26.74 13.43 16.06
C ASP A 100 -25.26 13.87 16.01
N GLY A 101 -24.82 14.48 14.90
CA GLY A 101 -23.44 14.91 14.67
C GLY A 101 -22.52 13.81 14.12
N THR A 102 -23.01 12.59 13.94
CA THR A 102 -22.23 11.51 13.32
C THR A 102 -22.13 11.70 11.80
N THR A 103 -21.17 11.01 11.18
CA THR A 103 -20.98 11.02 9.72
C THR A 103 -21.27 9.65 9.12
N SER A 104 -21.80 9.62 7.90
CA SER A 104 -22.13 8.38 7.18
C SER A 104 -21.96 8.47 5.66
N ASP A 105 -22.01 7.33 4.99
CA ASP A 105 -21.98 7.17 3.52
C ASP A 105 -20.86 7.98 2.85
N CYS A 106 -19.65 7.91 3.41
CA CYS A 106 -18.50 8.60 2.85
C CYS A 106 -18.05 7.93 1.55
N SER A 107 -17.96 8.71 0.48
CA SER A 107 -17.31 8.36 -0.77
C SER A 107 -16.26 9.41 -1.13
N ALA A 108 -15.19 8.98 -1.79
CA ALA A 108 -14.11 9.86 -2.20
C ALA A 108 -13.77 9.67 -3.68
N THR A 109 -13.30 10.73 -4.31
CA THR A 109 -12.65 10.70 -5.62
C THR A 109 -11.27 11.34 -5.46
N LEU A 110 -10.30 10.82 -6.21
CA LEU A 110 -8.98 11.43 -6.32
C LEU A 110 -8.72 11.72 -7.79
N ASN A 111 -8.50 12.98 -8.14
CA ASN A 111 -8.32 13.44 -9.52
C ASN A 111 -9.44 12.96 -10.44
N ASP A 112 -10.68 13.03 -9.95
CA ASP A 112 -11.90 12.57 -10.62
C ASP A 112 -11.95 11.05 -10.91
N VAL A 113 -11.06 10.26 -10.32
CA VAL A 113 -11.10 8.79 -10.36
C VAL A 113 -11.92 8.26 -9.19
N GLU A 114 -12.93 7.45 -9.50
CA GLU A 114 -13.77 6.73 -8.55
C GLU A 114 -13.57 5.19 -8.66
N PRO A 115 -13.53 4.45 -7.53
CA PRO A 115 -13.49 4.95 -6.17
C PRO A 115 -12.10 5.51 -5.82
N GLY A 116 -12.07 6.62 -5.10
CA GLY A 116 -10.85 7.12 -4.48
C GLY A 116 -10.36 6.21 -3.35
N PRO A 117 -9.08 6.34 -2.93
CA PRO A 117 -8.52 5.59 -1.82
C PRO A 117 -9.35 5.72 -0.53
N SER A 118 -9.59 4.62 0.17
CA SER A 118 -10.46 4.59 1.36
C SER A 118 -9.90 5.38 2.56
N GLU A 119 -8.58 5.55 2.61
CA GLU A 119 -7.86 6.32 3.63
C GLU A 119 -8.30 7.79 3.64
N ILE A 120 -8.78 8.30 2.51
CA ILE A 120 -9.33 9.65 2.40
C ILE A 120 -10.49 9.83 3.38
N CYS A 121 -11.46 8.91 3.42
CA CYS A 121 -12.58 9.01 4.35
C CYS A 121 -12.12 8.94 5.81
N ALA A 122 -11.13 8.11 6.10
CA ALA A 122 -10.56 8.01 7.44
C ALA A 122 -9.85 9.30 7.88
N ALA A 123 -9.05 9.90 7.00
CA ALA A 123 -8.28 11.11 7.31
C ALA A 123 -9.15 12.37 7.40
N GLN A 124 -10.19 12.43 6.57
CA GLN A 124 -10.94 13.66 6.30
C GLN A 124 -12.31 13.73 6.95
N VAL A 125 -12.92 12.59 7.30
CA VAL A 125 -14.29 12.53 7.82
C VAL A 125 -14.34 11.89 9.20
N LEU A 126 -13.65 10.76 9.42
CA LEU A 126 -13.71 10.05 10.70
C LEU A 126 -13.08 10.89 11.83
N GLY A 127 -13.80 11.00 12.96
CA GLY A 127 -13.35 11.76 14.14
C GLY A 127 -13.32 13.28 13.97
N ARG A 128 -13.78 13.80 12.82
CA ARG A 128 -13.92 15.24 12.58
C ARG A 128 -15.30 15.73 13.05
N HIS A 129 -15.33 16.93 13.60
CA HIS A 129 -16.57 17.59 14.00
C HIS A 129 -17.06 18.47 12.86
N PHE A 130 -18.27 18.20 12.39
CA PHE A 130 -18.93 19.00 11.37
C PHE A 130 -20.15 19.71 11.97
N PRO A 131 -20.42 20.97 11.56
CA PRO A 131 -21.57 21.69 12.07
C PRO A 131 -22.86 21.02 11.63
N ILE A 132 -23.75 20.76 12.59
CA ILE A 132 -25.10 20.24 12.34
C ILE A 132 -25.96 21.40 11.82
N GLN A 133 -26.51 21.26 10.62
CA GLN A 133 -27.45 22.22 10.06
C GLN A 133 -28.85 21.97 10.60
N THR A 134 -29.60 23.05 10.80
CA THR A 134 -30.99 23.01 11.24
C THR A 134 -31.92 23.55 10.16
N ASP A 135 -33.16 23.08 10.13
CA ASP A 135 -34.21 23.70 9.32
C ASP A 135 -34.67 25.05 9.91
N ALA A 136 -35.66 25.68 9.26
CA ALA A 136 -36.23 26.97 9.68
C ALA A 136 -36.88 26.94 11.09
N SER A 137 -37.19 25.74 11.61
CA SER A 137 -37.75 25.55 12.95
C SER A 137 -36.69 25.29 14.03
N GLY A 138 -35.41 25.21 13.64
CA GLY A 138 -34.29 24.91 14.53
C GLY A 138 -34.07 23.41 14.75
N LYS A 139 -34.73 22.53 13.98
CA LYS A 139 -34.55 21.07 14.11
C LYS A 139 -33.33 20.61 13.30
N PRO A 140 -32.42 19.80 13.88
CA PRO A 140 -31.31 19.17 13.16
C PRO A 140 -31.78 18.34 11.96
N VAL A 141 -31.13 18.51 10.81
CA VAL A 141 -31.44 17.77 9.58
C VAL A 141 -30.22 17.06 9.02
N ARG A 142 -30.45 15.88 8.43
CA ARG A 142 -29.40 15.14 7.72
C ARG A 142 -29.01 15.92 6.48
N GLN A 143 -27.73 16.20 6.33
CA GLN A 143 -27.19 17.04 5.25
C GLN A 143 -26.13 16.27 4.48
N LYS A 144 -26.12 16.45 3.15
CA LYS A 144 -25.09 15.91 2.26
C LYS A 144 -24.04 16.99 2.02
N LEU A 145 -22.80 16.72 2.38
CA LEU A 145 -21.67 17.62 2.17
C LEU A 145 -20.73 17.08 1.11
N ARG A 146 -20.12 18.00 0.35
CA ARG A 146 -19.00 17.71 -0.54
C ARG A 146 -17.82 18.60 -0.19
N MET A 147 -16.76 17.99 0.31
CA MET A 147 -15.50 18.65 0.60
C MET A 147 -14.57 18.51 -0.61
N VAL A 148 -13.98 19.63 -1.06
CA VAL A 148 -13.01 19.65 -2.16
C VAL A 148 -11.71 20.20 -1.59
N MET A 149 -10.66 19.38 -1.64
CA MET A 149 -9.32 19.75 -1.19
C MET A 149 -8.36 19.44 -2.30
N GLY A 150 -7.42 20.34 -2.58
CA GLY A 150 -6.39 19.99 -3.51
C GLY A 150 -5.25 20.98 -3.62
N ILE A 151 -4.25 20.51 -4.37
CA ILE A 151 -3.08 21.29 -4.74
C ILE A 151 -3.11 21.44 -6.25
N GLU A 152 -3.09 22.67 -6.72
CA GLU A 152 -2.99 23.04 -8.12
C GLU A 152 -1.75 23.90 -8.35
N LYS A 153 -1.29 23.95 -9.59
CA LYS A 153 -0.19 24.85 -9.97
C LYS A 153 -0.73 26.28 -10.02
N ALA A 154 -0.23 27.16 -9.17
CA ALA A 154 -0.42 28.59 -9.33
C ALA A 154 0.44 29.12 -10.49
N SER A 155 -0.11 30.01 -11.31
CA SER A 155 0.65 30.83 -12.25
C SER A 155 1.14 32.10 -11.56
N ASP A 156 2.33 32.57 -11.94
CA ASP A 156 2.90 33.85 -11.49
C ASP A 156 2.15 35.06 -12.08
#